data_AF-A0AAV1KWN3-F1
#
_entry.id   AF-A0AAV1KWN3-F1
#
_cell.length_a   1.000
_cell.length_b   1.000
_cell.length_c   1.000
_cell.angle_alpha   90.00
_cell.angle_beta   90.00
_cell.angle_gamma   90.00
#
_symmetry.space_group_name_H-M   'P 1'
#
loop_
_entity.id
_entity.type
_entity.pdbx_description
1 polymer ?
#
loop_
_entity_poly.entity_id
_entity_poly.type
_entity_poly.pdbx_seq_one_letter_code
_entity_poly.pdbx_strand_id
1 'polypeptide(L)'
;MIIKFGTLLLIATYLSVATALPPCTCTREGKPVCGSDGQTYGNLCMLKCAQSFNPSITLQRLGACEDNPLLSDDASQVNVVEVSSCSCPRDAKYVCGSDGKTYDNTCLLNCAGISNPGLHIQNDGPCDDSVKFVENVTCNCVRSYKPVCASNGVTFENECMMHCSGTHLIVQNPGPCENN
;
A
#
# COMPACT_ATOMS: atom_id res chain seq x y z
N MET A 1 -65.48 15.31 50.66
CA MET A 1 -64.31 15.95 50.03
C MET A 1 -64.19 15.38 48.61
N ILE A 2 -64.65 16.14 47.61
CA ILE A 2 -63.82 16.67 46.50
C ILE A 2 -63.58 15.61 45.39
N ILE A 3 -64.39 15.63 44.31
CA ILE A 3 -64.04 15.98 42.89
C ILE A 3 -63.71 14.72 42.05
N LYS A 4 -64.00 14.52 40.76
CA LYS A 4 -64.94 14.99 39.71
C LYS A 4 -64.32 14.49 38.37
N PHE A 5 -65.15 14.13 37.40
CA PHE A 5 -64.90 14.05 35.94
C PHE A 5 -63.84 13.05 35.45
N GLY A 6 -64.19 12.08 34.60
CA GLY A 6 -64.51 12.30 33.17
C GLY A 6 -63.25 12.01 32.36
N THR A 7 -63.20 10.99 31.50
CA THR A 7 -63.20 11.14 30.02
C THR A 7 -62.83 9.74 29.48
N LEU A 8 -63.62 9.13 28.61
CA LEU A 8 -63.80 9.36 27.16
C LEU A 8 -62.89 8.42 26.34
N LEU A 9 -63.57 7.57 25.56
CA LEU A 9 -63.06 6.72 24.47
C LEU A 9 -61.94 7.36 23.67
N LEU A 10 -60.81 6.66 23.56
CA LEU A 10 -59.87 6.82 22.45
C LEU A 10 -59.43 5.43 21.98
N ILE A 11 -60.32 4.76 21.22
CA ILE A 11 -59.91 3.71 20.28
C ILE A 11 -59.05 4.41 19.24
N ALA A 12 -57.74 4.28 19.38
CA ALA A 12 -56.77 4.85 18.46
C ALA A 12 -57.06 4.30 17.05
N THR A 13 -57.57 5.18 16.18
CA THR A 13 -57.66 4.91 14.75
C THR A 13 -56.24 4.76 14.23
N TYR A 14 -55.83 3.51 14.02
CA TYR A 14 -54.64 3.14 13.26
C TYR A 14 -54.83 3.58 11.81
N LEU A 15 -54.72 4.89 11.55
CA LEU A 15 -54.37 5.36 10.22
C LEU A 15 -52.92 4.94 10.00
N SER A 16 -52.75 3.92 9.17
CA SER A 16 -51.49 3.63 8.48
C SER A 16 -51.15 4.82 7.60
N VAL A 17 -50.61 5.89 8.20
CA VAL A 17 -49.93 6.92 7.44
C VAL A 17 -48.64 6.28 6.99
N ALA A 18 -48.69 5.61 5.83
CA ALA A 18 -47.52 5.46 5.00
C ALA A 18 -47.15 6.87 4.53
N THR A 19 -46.47 7.61 5.41
CA THR A 19 -45.82 8.87 5.06
C THR A 19 -44.79 8.51 4.00
N ALA A 20 -45.16 8.61 2.73
CA ALA A 20 -44.18 8.63 1.65
C ALA A 20 -43.21 9.75 1.99
N LEU A 21 -41.98 9.36 2.33
CA LEU A 21 -40.95 10.30 2.75
C LEU A 21 -40.77 11.35 1.65
N PRO A 22 -40.63 12.63 2.01
CA PRO A 22 -40.60 13.71 1.04
C PRO A 22 -39.51 13.45 -0.01
N PRO A 23 -39.82 13.65 -1.30
CA PRO A 23 -38.86 13.40 -2.36
C PRO A 23 -37.65 14.32 -2.18
N CYS A 24 -36.45 13.79 -2.39
CA CYS A 24 -35.21 14.56 -2.34
C CYS A 24 -35.24 15.71 -3.36
N THR A 25 -35.45 16.95 -2.91
CA THR A 25 -35.39 18.13 -3.78
C THR A 25 -33.94 18.61 -3.88
N CYS A 26 -33.20 18.06 -4.84
CA CYS A 26 -31.81 18.42 -5.09
C CYS A 26 -31.61 19.05 -6.47
N THR A 27 -30.68 20.00 -6.58
CA THR A 27 -30.22 20.51 -7.87
C THR A 27 -29.48 19.40 -8.62
N ARG A 28 -29.52 19.42 -9.96
CA ARG A 28 -28.78 18.47 -10.81
C ARG A 28 -27.32 18.89 -11.01
N GLU A 29 -26.68 19.35 -9.95
CA GLU A 29 -25.25 19.64 -9.99
C GLU A 29 -24.49 18.31 -10.09
N GLY A 30 -23.78 18.08 -11.20
CA GLY A 30 -23.00 16.87 -11.45
C GLY A 30 -21.67 16.87 -10.70
N LYS A 31 -21.73 16.86 -9.36
CA LYS A 31 -20.55 16.85 -8.48
C LYS A 31 -20.63 15.64 -7.55
N PRO A 32 -20.31 14.42 -8.06
CA PRO A 32 -20.54 13.20 -7.32
C PRO A 32 -19.75 13.13 -6.01
N VAL A 33 -20.26 12.38 -5.04
CA VAL A 33 -19.63 12.11 -3.75
C VAL A 33 -19.78 10.63 -3.37
N CYS A 34 -18.83 10.08 -2.62
CA CYS A 34 -18.81 8.71 -2.17
C CYS A 34 -19.27 8.64 -0.70
N GLY A 35 -20.31 7.86 -0.42
CA GLY A 35 -20.78 7.59 0.93
C GLY A 35 -20.01 6.45 1.60
N SER A 36 -20.04 6.41 2.94
CA SER A 36 -19.42 5.33 3.74
C SER A 36 -20.07 3.96 3.56
N ASP A 37 -21.17 3.91 2.82
CA ASP A 37 -21.86 2.72 2.33
C ASP A 37 -21.33 2.23 0.98
N GLY A 38 -20.29 2.88 0.44
CA GLY A 38 -19.69 2.55 -0.86
C GLY A 38 -20.54 2.97 -2.06
N GLN A 39 -21.59 3.78 -1.86
CA GLN A 39 -22.45 4.26 -2.95
C GLN A 39 -22.03 5.64 -3.44
N THR A 40 -22.06 5.81 -4.77
CA THR A 40 -21.87 7.11 -5.42
C THR A 40 -23.18 7.89 -5.45
N TYR A 41 -23.18 9.06 -4.81
CA TYR A 41 -24.30 10.01 -4.85
C TYR A 41 -24.01 11.10 -5.87
N GLY A 42 -24.99 11.43 -6.72
CA GLY A 42 -24.81 12.42 -7.81
C GLY A 42 -24.38 13.81 -7.36
N ASN A 43 -24.68 14.16 -6.09
CA ASN A 43 -24.08 15.27 -5.37
C ASN A 43 -24.29 15.16 -3.85
N LEU A 44 -23.70 16.10 -3.12
CA LEU A 44 -23.80 16.17 -1.66
C LEU A 44 -25.24 16.31 -1.15
N CYS A 45 -26.14 16.95 -1.91
CA CYS A 45 -27.56 17.02 -1.54
C CYS A 45 -28.19 15.63 -1.58
N MET A 46 -27.90 14.83 -2.60
CA MET A 46 -28.38 13.44 -2.68
C MET A 46 -27.84 12.58 -1.54
N LEU A 47 -26.58 12.74 -1.15
CA LEU A 47 -26.01 12.04 0.03
C LEU A 47 -26.73 12.45 1.31
N LYS A 48 -26.93 13.75 1.55
CA LYS A 48 -27.68 14.23 2.72
C LYS A 48 -29.14 13.78 2.72
N CYS A 49 -29.73 13.64 1.53
CA CYS A 49 -31.05 13.08 1.44
C CYS A 49 -31.04 11.61 1.88
N ALA A 50 -30.11 10.80 1.40
CA ALA A 50 -29.95 9.42 1.83
C ALA A 50 -29.71 9.28 3.35
N GLN A 51 -28.98 10.23 3.96
CA GLN A 51 -28.80 10.31 5.42
C GLN A 51 -30.12 10.47 6.19
N SER A 52 -31.14 11.06 5.57
CA SER A 52 -32.47 11.18 6.18
C SER A 52 -33.20 9.83 6.28
N PHE A 53 -32.79 8.84 5.47
CA PHE A 53 -33.30 7.47 5.50
C PHE A 53 -32.36 6.52 6.25
N ASN A 54 -31.05 6.76 6.18
CA ASN A 54 -30.03 6.01 6.89
C ASN A 54 -28.97 6.95 7.46
N PRO A 55 -29.14 7.39 8.73
CA PRO A 55 -28.23 8.33 9.39
C PRO A 55 -26.79 7.81 9.57
N SER A 56 -26.55 6.50 9.36
CA SER A 56 -25.22 5.90 9.46
C SER A 56 -24.33 6.19 8.25
N ILE A 57 -24.93 6.64 7.14
CA ILE A 57 -24.19 7.02 5.94
C ILE A 57 -23.46 8.33 6.23
N THR A 58 -22.16 8.36 6.02
CA THR A 58 -21.34 9.57 6.12
C THR A 58 -20.66 9.83 4.78
N LEU A 59 -20.20 11.05 4.55
CA LEU A 59 -19.36 11.33 3.40
C LEU A 59 -18.00 10.64 3.61
N GLN A 60 -17.67 9.66 2.77
CA GLN A 60 -16.37 9.02 2.78
C GLN A 60 -15.35 9.85 1.99
N ARG A 61 -15.71 10.29 0.77
CA ARG A 61 -14.81 11.06 -0.10
C ARG A 61 -15.59 11.89 -1.12
N LEU A 62 -15.01 12.99 -1.60
CA LEU A 62 -15.51 13.71 -2.77
C LEU A 62 -15.21 12.91 -4.06
N GLY A 63 -16.09 13.01 -5.05
CA GLY A 63 -16.03 12.16 -6.25
C GLY A 63 -16.81 10.86 -6.11
N ALA A 64 -16.94 10.11 -7.20
CA ALA A 64 -17.58 8.79 -7.15
C ALA A 64 -16.79 7.81 -6.26
N CYS A 65 -17.49 6.83 -5.70
CA CYS A 65 -16.83 5.61 -5.26
C CYS A 65 -16.24 4.94 -6.51
N GLU A 66 -14.95 4.59 -6.46
CA GLU A 66 -14.26 4.00 -7.60
C GLU A 66 -14.81 2.60 -7.87
N ASP A 67 -15.42 2.40 -9.04
CA ASP A 67 -15.57 1.07 -9.63
C ASP A 67 -14.36 0.83 -10.54
N ASN A 68 -13.27 0.31 -9.96
CA ASN A 68 -12.06 -0.17 -10.65
C ASN A 68 -11.20 0.90 -11.39
N PRO A 69 -10.00 1.26 -10.86
CA PRO A 69 -9.16 2.33 -11.40
C PRO A 69 -8.34 1.93 -12.63
N LEU A 70 -8.78 0.95 -13.43
CA LEU A 70 -7.98 0.40 -14.53
C LEU A 70 -8.39 0.83 -15.92
N LEU A 71 -9.35 1.73 -16.13
CA LEU A 71 -9.67 2.22 -17.47
C LEU A 71 -10.19 3.66 -17.47
N SER A 72 -9.28 4.64 -17.55
CA SER A 72 -9.44 5.75 -18.49
C SER A 72 -8.14 6.53 -18.58
N ASP A 73 -7.32 6.16 -19.56
CA ASP A 73 -6.35 7.07 -20.16
C ASP A 73 -7.13 8.23 -20.76
N ASP A 74 -7.13 9.38 -20.09
CA ASP A 74 -6.99 10.68 -20.77
C ASP A 74 -6.72 11.79 -19.74
N ALA A 75 -5.69 12.58 -20.07
CA ALA A 75 -5.03 13.52 -19.18
C ALA A 75 -5.92 14.67 -18.69
N SER A 76 -5.93 14.93 -17.37
CA SER A 76 -5.98 16.29 -16.81
C SER A 76 -5.71 16.34 -15.30
N GLN A 77 -4.56 16.91 -14.97
CA GLN A 77 -4.21 17.65 -13.75
C GLN A 77 -5.05 17.38 -12.49
N VAL A 78 -4.61 16.44 -11.66
CA VAL A 78 -4.90 16.46 -10.21
C VAL A 78 -3.58 16.29 -9.47
N ASN A 79 -3.24 17.31 -8.68
CA ASN A 79 -2.15 17.31 -7.72
C ASN A 79 -2.52 16.33 -6.58
N VAL A 80 -2.18 15.05 -6.75
CA VAL A 80 -2.14 14.10 -5.65
C VAL A 80 -0.74 14.19 -5.08
N VAL A 81 -0.59 14.83 -3.92
CA VAL A 81 0.59 14.64 -3.09
C VAL A 81 0.42 13.27 -2.42
N GLU A 82 0.69 12.23 -3.21
CA GLU A 82 1.16 10.95 -2.71
C GLU A 82 2.63 10.82 -3.10
N VAL A 83 3.38 10.18 -2.22
CA VAL A 83 4.83 10.20 -2.19
C VAL A 83 5.44 9.83 -3.55
N SER A 84 6.21 10.78 -4.07
CA SER A 84 7.20 10.69 -5.14
C SER A 84 6.73 10.16 -6.51
N SER A 85 6.03 11.02 -7.27
CA SER A 85 6.21 11.02 -8.72
C SER A 85 7.64 11.48 -9.00
N CYS A 86 8.55 10.52 -9.10
CA CYS A 86 9.96 10.82 -9.35
C CYS A 86 10.12 11.33 -10.76
N SER A 87 10.53 12.59 -10.87
CA SER A 87 10.91 13.18 -12.14
C SER A 87 12.33 12.72 -12.48
N CYS A 88 12.42 11.59 -13.18
CA CYS A 88 13.69 11.04 -13.64
C CYS A 88 13.82 11.15 -15.17
N PRO A 89 15.03 11.41 -15.70
CA PRO A 89 15.28 11.26 -17.13
C PRO A 89 15.03 9.81 -17.57
N ARG A 90 14.66 9.62 -18.84
CA ARG A 90 14.45 8.30 -19.45
C ARG A 90 15.73 7.72 -20.07
N ASP A 91 16.89 8.03 -19.49
CA ASP A 91 18.15 7.45 -19.95
C ASP A 91 18.33 6.04 -19.42
N ALA A 92 18.71 5.12 -20.32
CA ALA A 92 18.95 3.71 -20.02
C ALA A 92 20.41 3.49 -19.56
N LYS A 93 20.74 4.01 -18.37
CA LYS A 93 22.02 3.80 -17.69
C LYS A 93 21.81 2.85 -16.51
N TYR A 94 21.54 1.60 -16.86
CA TYR A 94 21.09 0.59 -15.90
C TYR A 94 21.99 0.47 -14.67
N VAL A 95 21.36 0.26 -13.51
CA VAL A 95 22.02 -0.08 -12.24
C VAL A 95 21.29 -1.22 -11.54
N CYS A 96 22.03 -2.05 -10.81
CA CYS A 96 21.46 -3.13 -10.02
C CYS A 96 21.28 -2.67 -8.57
N GLY A 97 20.07 -2.77 -8.04
CA GLY A 97 19.76 -2.47 -6.64
C GLY A 97 20.15 -3.62 -5.71
N SER A 98 20.39 -3.29 -4.44
CA SER A 98 20.63 -4.25 -3.36
C SER A 98 19.44 -5.18 -3.08
N ASP A 99 18.28 -4.90 -3.67
CA ASP A 99 17.08 -5.72 -3.69
C ASP A 99 17.06 -6.72 -4.88
N GLY A 100 18.12 -6.77 -5.67
CA GLY A 100 18.24 -7.63 -6.85
C GLY A 100 17.42 -7.13 -8.05
N LYS A 101 16.91 -5.89 -8.03
CA LYS A 101 16.14 -5.31 -9.12
C LYS A 101 17.01 -4.42 -10.02
N THR A 102 16.85 -4.57 -11.33
CA THR A 102 17.43 -3.64 -12.31
C THR A 102 16.60 -2.35 -12.38
N TYR A 103 17.25 -1.20 -12.29
CA TYR A 103 16.67 0.12 -12.47
C TYR A 103 17.24 0.77 -13.74
N ASP A 104 16.41 1.46 -14.53
CA ASP A 104 16.88 2.07 -15.80
C ASP A 104 17.99 3.10 -15.60
N ASN A 105 18.03 3.73 -14.42
CA ASN A 105 19.10 4.63 -14.02
C ASN A 105 19.14 4.83 -12.49
N THR A 106 20.22 5.46 -12.03
CA THR A 106 20.43 5.84 -10.62
C THR A 106 19.30 6.72 -10.06
N CYS A 107 18.68 7.58 -10.87
CA CYS A 107 17.58 8.41 -10.39
C CYS A 107 16.37 7.55 -9.98
N LEU A 108 16.01 6.56 -10.80
CA LEU A 108 14.92 5.64 -10.50
C LEU A 108 15.21 4.73 -9.31
N LEU A 109 16.47 4.34 -9.09
CA LEU A 109 16.84 3.62 -7.87
C LEU A 109 16.70 4.49 -6.62
N ASN A 110 17.25 5.70 -6.65
CA ASN A 110 17.16 6.64 -5.52
C ASN A 110 15.71 7.03 -5.22
N CYS A 111 14.90 7.15 -6.26
CA CYS A 111 13.45 7.32 -6.17
C CYS A 111 12.79 6.17 -5.39
N ALA A 112 13.05 4.93 -5.77
CA ALA A 112 12.54 3.78 -5.05
C ALA A 112 13.06 3.70 -3.60
N GLY A 113 14.26 4.24 -3.36
CA GLY A 113 14.86 4.37 -2.03
C GLY A 113 14.07 5.25 -1.06
N ILE A 114 13.18 6.13 -1.56
CA ILE A 114 12.28 6.94 -0.71
C ILE A 114 11.35 6.04 0.11
N SER A 115 10.87 4.95 -0.50
CA SER A 115 10.02 3.96 0.18
C SER A 115 10.81 2.76 0.73
N ASN A 116 12.09 2.63 0.39
CA ASN A 116 12.98 1.57 0.85
C ASN A 116 14.34 2.15 1.29
N PRO A 117 14.48 2.61 2.55
CA PRO A 117 15.70 3.27 3.05
C PRO A 117 16.98 2.41 3.00
N GLY A 118 16.85 1.08 2.88
CA GLY A 118 17.97 0.17 2.74
C GLY A 118 18.43 -0.05 1.29
N LEU A 119 17.68 0.47 0.33
CA LEU A 119 17.99 0.31 -1.09
C LEU A 119 19.20 1.16 -1.48
N HIS A 120 20.21 0.50 -2.02
CA HIS A 120 21.41 1.13 -2.56
C HIS A 120 21.85 0.41 -3.83
N ILE A 121 22.73 1.05 -4.62
CA ILE A 121 23.32 0.41 -5.79
C ILE A 121 24.24 -0.72 -5.33
N GLN A 122 24.00 -1.94 -5.82
CA GLN A 122 24.86 -3.09 -5.63
C GLN A 122 25.99 -3.14 -6.68
N ASN A 123 25.67 -2.89 -7.95
CA ASN A 123 26.64 -2.83 -9.05
C ASN A 123 26.14 -1.96 -10.22
N ASP A 124 27.08 -1.46 -11.03
CA ASP A 124 26.78 -0.76 -12.28
C ASP A 124 26.33 -1.76 -13.36
N GLY A 125 25.34 -1.37 -14.16
CA GLY A 125 24.70 -2.25 -15.14
C GLY A 125 23.45 -2.94 -14.60
N PRO A 126 22.74 -3.72 -15.44
CA PRO A 126 21.58 -4.49 -14.98
C PRO A 126 22.02 -5.57 -13.99
N CYS A 127 21.10 -5.98 -13.12
CA CYS A 127 21.31 -7.17 -12.30
C CYS A 127 21.56 -8.38 -13.20
N ASP A 128 22.49 -9.22 -12.76
CA ASP A 128 22.80 -10.46 -13.45
C ASP A 128 21.75 -11.52 -13.12
N ASP A 129 20.70 -11.61 -13.95
CA ASP A 129 19.70 -12.68 -13.89
C ASP A 129 20.35 -14.07 -14.17
N SER A 130 21.62 -14.12 -14.56
CA SER A 130 22.41 -15.34 -14.73
C SER A 130 22.97 -15.91 -13.43
N VAL A 131 22.70 -15.30 -12.27
CA VAL A 131 22.84 -16.00 -10.99
C VAL A 131 21.72 -17.04 -10.90
N LYS A 132 21.86 -18.09 -11.72
CA LYS A 132 21.29 -19.39 -11.43
C LYS A 132 21.75 -19.70 -10.02
N PHE A 133 20.82 -19.78 -9.08
CA PHE A 133 21.07 -20.52 -7.84
C PHE A 133 21.65 -21.86 -8.30
N VAL A 134 22.96 -22.03 -8.11
CA VAL A 134 23.60 -23.29 -8.36
C VAL A 134 23.10 -24.17 -7.22
N GLU A 135 22.01 -24.89 -7.44
CA GLU A 135 21.45 -25.85 -6.47
C GLU A 135 22.40 -27.01 -6.14
N ASN A 136 23.66 -26.95 -6.59
CA ASN A 136 24.69 -27.91 -6.25
C ASN A 136 26.08 -27.26 -6.28
N VAL A 137 26.31 -26.26 -5.44
CA VAL A 137 27.68 -25.76 -5.21
C VAL A 137 28.45 -26.86 -4.47
N THR A 138 29.22 -27.67 -5.21
CA THR A 138 30.18 -28.60 -4.62
C THR A 138 31.39 -27.80 -4.15
N CYS A 139 31.49 -27.56 -2.84
CA CYS A 139 32.62 -26.86 -2.24
C CYS A 139 33.87 -27.74 -2.18
N ASN A 140 34.88 -27.46 -3.01
CA ASN A 140 36.21 -28.06 -2.90
C ASN A 140 37.03 -27.37 -1.79
N CYS A 141 36.51 -27.35 -0.56
CA CYS A 141 37.19 -26.77 0.60
C CYS A 141 37.79 -27.87 1.48
N VAL A 142 39.00 -27.65 1.96
CA VAL A 142 39.56 -28.46 3.04
C VAL A 142 38.79 -28.17 4.31
N ARG A 143 38.32 -29.21 5.01
CA ARG A 143 37.69 -29.07 6.32
C ARG A 143 38.74 -28.76 7.38
N SER A 144 39.05 -27.48 7.52
CA SER A 144 39.90 -26.92 8.59
C SER A 144 39.05 -25.98 9.42
N TYR A 145 39.16 -26.08 10.74
CA TYR A 145 38.49 -25.15 11.65
C TYR A 145 39.38 -23.91 11.89
N LYS A 146 39.09 -22.84 11.14
CA LYS A 146 39.69 -21.51 11.24
C LYS A 146 38.57 -20.49 11.06
N PRO A 147 37.71 -20.32 12.09
CA PRO A 147 36.41 -19.69 11.90
C PRO A 147 36.53 -18.23 11.50
N VAL A 148 35.54 -17.76 10.73
CA VAL A 148 35.37 -16.37 10.34
C VAL A 148 33.93 -15.94 10.54
N CYS A 149 33.72 -14.70 10.97
CA CYS A 149 32.42 -14.07 11.02
C CYS A 149 32.17 -13.33 9.70
N ALA A 150 31.10 -13.67 8.99
CA ALA A 150 30.78 -13.06 7.70
C ALA A 150 29.91 -11.81 7.83
N SER A 151 29.79 -11.04 6.76
CA SER A 151 28.97 -9.82 6.67
C SER A 151 27.50 -9.99 7.03
N ASN A 152 26.97 -11.21 6.94
CA ASN A 152 25.60 -11.57 7.29
C ASN A 152 25.44 -12.04 8.75
N GLY A 153 26.49 -11.93 9.59
CA GLY A 153 26.46 -12.35 10.99
C GLY A 153 26.51 -13.87 11.19
N VAL A 154 26.84 -14.65 10.14
CA VAL A 154 26.98 -16.10 10.24
C VAL A 154 28.46 -16.47 10.43
N THR A 155 28.71 -17.41 11.33
CA THR A 155 30.05 -18.00 11.52
C THR A 155 30.27 -19.14 10.53
N PHE A 156 31.36 -19.08 9.77
CA PHE A 156 31.79 -20.15 8.87
C PHE A 156 33.00 -20.90 9.42
N GLU A 157 33.10 -22.21 9.14
CA GLU A 157 34.22 -23.06 9.61
C GLU A 157 35.59 -22.55 9.16
N ASN A 158 35.62 -21.99 7.95
CA ASN A 158 36.77 -21.29 7.37
C ASN A 158 36.31 -20.37 6.23
N GLU A 159 37.23 -19.50 5.81
CA GLU A 159 37.01 -18.53 4.73
C GLU A 159 36.63 -19.18 3.39
N CYS A 160 37.14 -20.37 3.08
CA CYS A 160 36.74 -21.11 1.87
C CYS A 160 35.25 -21.49 1.93
N MET A 161 34.80 -22.04 3.07
CA MET A 161 33.39 -22.38 3.28
C MET A 161 32.48 -21.15 3.23
N MET A 162 32.96 -19.98 3.70
CA MET A 162 32.24 -18.71 3.58
C MET A 162 32.04 -18.31 2.11
N HIS A 163 33.13 -18.22 1.34
CA HIS A 163 33.05 -17.85 -0.08
C HIS A 163 32.26 -18.86 -0.91
N CYS A 164 32.29 -20.14 -0.51
CA CYS A 164 31.50 -21.17 -1.16
C CYS A 164 29.99 -21.02 -0.90
N SER A 165 29.62 -20.56 0.29
CA SER A 165 28.21 -20.28 0.63
C SER A 165 27.67 -19.02 -0.04
N GLY A 166 28.53 -18.07 -0.42
CA GLY A 166 28.13 -16.86 -1.11
C GLY A 166 29.32 -16.00 -1.49
N THR A 167 29.42 -15.66 -2.77
CA THR A 167 30.49 -14.81 -3.31
C THR A 167 30.43 -13.36 -2.83
N HIS A 168 29.28 -12.91 -2.31
CA HIS A 168 29.06 -11.58 -1.76
C HIS A 168 29.40 -11.48 -0.26
N LEU A 169 29.74 -12.59 0.39
CA LEU A 169 30.10 -12.59 1.82
C LEU A 169 31.54 -12.13 1.99
N ILE A 170 31.76 -11.18 2.90
CA ILE A 170 33.08 -10.69 3.30
C ILE A 170 33.35 -11.08 4.75
N VAL A 171 34.62 -11.33 5.09
CA VAL A 171 35.04 -11.55 6.48
C VAL A 171 34.91 -10.22 7.23
N GLN A 172 34.01 -10.16 8.21
CA GLN A 172 33.93 -9.05 9.16
C GLN A 172 35.07 -9.12 10.16
N ASN A 173 35.24 -10.28 10.81
CA ASN A 173 36.26 -10.50 11.82
C ASN A 173 36.78 -11.94 11.79
N PRO A 174 38.07 -12.17 12.12
CA PRO A 174 38.58 -13.50 12.39
C PRO A 174 37.95 -14.06 13.67
N GLY A 175 37.60 -15.34 13.67
CA GLY A 175 36.88 -15.98 14.77
C GLY A 175 35.37 -16.10 14.52
N PRO A 176 34.62 -16.74 15.43
CA PRO A 176 33.17 -16.81 15.38
C PRO A 176 32.53 -15.43 15.60
N CYS A 177 31.30 -15.25 15.12
CA CYS A 177 30.49 -14.08 15.43
C CYS A 177 30.14 -14.07 16.92
N GLU A 178 30.22 -12.90 17.55
CA GLU A 178 29.76 -12.68 18.91
C GLU A 178 28.24 -12.42 18.87
N ASN A 179 27.44 -13.38 19.36
CA ASN A 179 26.01 -13.15 19.54
C ASN A 179 25.83 -12.19 20.72
N ASN A 180 25.27 -11.00 20.48
CA ASN A 180 24.77 -10.11 21.51
C ASN A 180 23.24 -10.15 21.52
#